data_AF-A0AAV9C7K4-F1
#
_entry.id   AF-A0AAV9C7K4-F1
#
_cell.length_a   1.000
_cell.length_b   1.000
_cell.length_c   1.000
_cell.angle_alpha   90.00
_cell.angle_beta   90.00
_cell.angle_gamma   90.00
#
_symmetry.space_group_name_H-M   'P 1'
#
loop_
_entity.id
_entity.type
_entity.pdbx_description
1 polymer ?
#
loop_
_entity_poly.entity_id
_entity_poly.type
_entity_poly.pdbx_seq_one_letter_code
_entity_poly.pdbx_strand_id
1 'polypeptide(L)'
;MGIDGFGRGTYGGGEWNTHVALDVLKKDDVSAALFAPGWVYESKQGPDFETAQNRWWGLVEKSWGILRNYPKVLPFYSNFDQGRGYHVYIDGSQAANGPWNNISSQTLQPVLDYSQSTIKAFINFKDASYTGGGNITFEGNLNHNDTFKTKLFGGKVPLEDLTLHISYSVREDANSRLGLSLGFSKNSETKSILLASDVESIQDQLKTKSYMVINPMLVKRSSRDESNDQGWIIKETSIKMRGYTLTEINILSYMKGKNELHDSVLETGVRLQMRGLDVKDSSNYNASLGHISIRTSETNDVFPPASSWDVEASDISWTSSSQGTKNVNLKMVWKLKEGDNSSFVKYNIYVRKSAQQSEYLGVAKVETFYVSDLEVLPGISSLAFVVQVCSSDGTSQKLDVSPSYTLVVKG
;
A
#
# COMPACT_ATOMS: atom_id res chain seq x y z
N MET A 1 -21.69 -26.02 -4.92
CA MET A 1 -21.94 -26.65 -3.61
C MET A 1 -21.60 -25.66 -2.49
N GLY A 2 -22.51 -25.44 -1.55
CA GLY A 2 -22.27 -24.57 -0.40
C GLY A 2 -21.52 -25.29 0.72
N ILE A 3 -20.60 -24.62 1.41
CA ILE A 3 -19.91 -25.08 2.61
C ILE A 3 -20.19 -24.07 3.71
N ASP A 4 -20.73 -24.51 4.85
CA ASP A 4 -20.89 -23.63 6.01
C ASP A 4 -19.56 -23.48 6.76
N GLY A 5 -18.91 -22.33 6.61
CA GLY A 5 -17.67 -22.00 7.31
C GLY A 5 -17.81 -22.01 8.83
N PHE A 6 -19.02 -21.89 9.38
CA PHE A 6 -19.29 -22.03 10.81
C PHE A 6 -19.48 -23.50 11.27
N GLY A 7 -19.50 -24.46 10.36
CA GLY A 7 -19.51 -25.87 10.75
C GLY A 7 -20.86 -26.47 11.12
N ARG A 8 -22.00 -25.79 10.92
CA ARG A 8 -23.32 -26.26 11.38
C ARG A 8 -23.91 -27.32 10.45
N GLY A 9 -23.44 -28.55 10.60
CA GLY A 9 -23.93 -29.70 9.83
C GLY A 9 -23.36 -29.79 8.40
N THR A 10 -22.22 -29.14 8.13
CA THR A 10 -21.52 -29.23 6.85
C THR A 10 -20.55 -30.41 6.82
N TYR A 11 -20.32 -30.97 5.63
CA TYR A 11 -19.23 -31.92 5.42
C TYR A 11 -17.88 -31.29 5.77
N GLY A 12 -16.99 -32.05 6.41
CA GLY A 12 -15.71 -31.56 6.93
C GLY A 12 -15.80 -30.73 8.23
N GLY A 13 -17.00 -30.38 8.69
CA GLY A 13 -17.20 -29.70 9.98
C GLY A 13 -16.92 -28.19 9.99
N GLY A 14 -16.60 -27.57 8.85
CA GLY A 14 -16.39 -26.12 8.73
C GLY A 14 -15.16 -25.62 9.52
N GLU A 15 -15.16 -24.35 9.90
CA GLU A 15 -14.10 -23.67 10.66
C GLU A 15 -12.72 -23.93 10.03
N TRP A 16 -11.73 -24.32 10.84
CA TRP A 16 -10.39 -24.72 10.41
C TRP A 16 -10.37 -25.88 9.43
N ASN A 17 -11.44 -26.69 9.38
CA ASN A 17 -11.58 -27.87 8.51
C ASN A 17 -12.41 -27.60 7.25
N THR A 18 -12.77 -26.33 6.97
CA THR A 18 -13.47 -25.94 5.71
C THR A 18 -12.79 -26.49 4.46
N HIS A 19 -11.45 -26.56 4.47
CA HIS A 19 -10.61 -27.07 3.39
C HIS A 19 -10.89 -28.55 3.04
N VAL A 20 -11.36 -29.37 3.99
CA VAL A 20 -11.71 -30.79 3.76
C VAL A 20 -12.86 -30.92 2.76
N ALA A 21 -13.86 -30.05 2.86
CA ALA A 21 -14.94 -30.02 1.88
C ALA A 21 -14.44 -29.49 0.53
N LEU A 22 -13.60 -28.46 0.54
CA LEU A 22 -13.01 -27.91 -0.69
C LEU A 22 -12.21 -28.96 -1.47
N ASP A 23 -11.42 -29.81 -0.81
CA ASP A 23 -10.63 -30.87 -1.46
C ASP A 23 -11.52 -31.85 -2.23
N VAL A 24 -12.66 -32.27 -1.64
CA VAL A 24 -13.62 -33.17 -2.31
C VAL A 24 -14.28 -32.47 -3.49
N LEU A 25 -14.77 -31.25 -3.30
CA LEU A 25 -15.42 -30.49 -4.37
C LEU A 25 -14.46 -30.21 -5.54
N LYS A 26 -13.19 -29.93 -5.24
CA LYS A 26 -12.16 -29.69 -6.23
C LYS A 26 -11.84 -30.96 -7.03
N LYS A 27 -11.75 -32.11 -6.36
CA LYS A 27 -11.53 -33.41 -6.98
C LYS A 27 -12.67 -33.80 -7.92
N ASP A 28 -13.91 -33.50 -7.54
CA ASP A 28 -15.10 -33.83 -8.32
C ASP A 28 -15.44 -32.76 -9.38
N ASP A 29 -14.57 -31.76 -9.56
CA ASP A 29 -14.69 -30.68 -10.54
C ASP A 29 -16.02 -29.91 -10.50
N VAL A 30 -16.51 -29.64 -9.28
CA VAL A 30 -17.72 -28.83 -9.06
C VAL A 30 -17.37 -27.49 -8.44
N SER A 31 -18.18 -26.45 -8.66
CA SER A 31 -17.97 -25.15 -8.01
C SER A 31 -18.27 -25.19 -6.50
N ALA A 32 -17.53 -24.40 -5.72
CA ALA A 32 -17.73 -24.23 -4.28
C ALA A 32 -18.22 -22.81 -3.93
N ALA A 33 -19.03 -22.69 -2.89
CA ALA A 33 -19.46 -21.43 -2.30
C ALA A 33 -19.25 -21.49 -0.78
N LEU A 34 -18.48 -20.57 -0.22
CA LEU A 34 -18.26 -20.48 1.23
C LEU A 34 -19.36 -19.62 1.85
N PHE A 35 -20.19 -20.24 2.68
CA PHE A 35 -21.18 -19.57 3.51
C PHE A 35 -20.54 -19.21 4.86
N ALA A 36 -20.85 -18.02 5.38
CA ALA A 36 -20.34 -17.50 6.66
C ALA A 36 -18.80 -17.59 6.87
N PRO A 37 -17.98 -17.10 5.92
CA PRO A 37 -16.52 -17.03 6.10
C PRO A 37 -16.09 -16.06 7.21
N GLY A 38 -17.00 -15.22 7.71
CA GLY A 38 -16.80 -14.31 8.84
C GLY A 38 -16.57 -15.00 10.19
N TRP A 39 -16.75 -16.33 10.28
CA TRP A 39 -16.56 -17.10 11.51
C TRP A 39 -15.20 -16.84 12.19
N VAL A 40 -14.14 -16.60 11.41
CA VAL A 40 -12.79 -16.31 11.95
C VAL A 40 -12.80 -15.03 12.80
N TYR A 41 -13.49 -13.99 12.32
CA TYR A 41 -13.64 -12.72 13.04
C TYR A 41 -14.57 -12.88 14.24
N GLU A 42 -15.73 -13.50 14.04
CA GLU A 42 -16.80 -13.62 15.05
C GLU A 42 -16.39 -14.49 16.25
N SER A 43 -15.62 -15.56 16.00
CA SER A 43 -15.17 -16.48 17.04
C SER A 43 -13.86 -16.05 17.73
N LYS A 44 -13.26 -14.93 17.33
CA LYS A 44 -12.05 -14.34 17.93
C LYS A 44 -10.90 -15.34 18.05
N GLN A 45 -10.64 -16.07 16.97
CA GLN A 45 -9.54 -17.03 16.93
C GLN A 45 -8.21 -16.35 17.26
N GLY A 46 -7.40 -17.01 18.09
CA GLY A 46 -6.08 -16.50 18.46
C GLY A 46 -5.01 -16.71 17.38
N PRO A 47 -3.84 -16.05 17.51
CA PRO A 47 -3.50 -15.04 18.51
C PRO A 47 -4.16 -13.68 18.26
N ASP A 48 -4.51 -13.39 17.02
CA ASP A 48 -5.19 -12.19 16.55
C ASP A 48 -5.95 -12.51 15.26
N PHE A 49 -6.84 -11.60 14.87
CA PHE A 49 -7.70 -11.78 13.70
C PHE A 49 -6.87 -11.94 12.41
N GLU A 50 -5.83 -11.12 12.23
CA GLU A 50 -5.00 -11.11 11.02
C GLU A 50 -4.31 -12.45 10.81
N THR A 51 -3.67 -12.98 11.85
CA THR A 51 -2.99 -14.28 11.84
C THR A 51 -3.98 -15.41 11.59
N ALA A 52 -5.13 -15.39 12.26
CA ALA A 52 -6.14 -16.42 12.09
C ALA A 52 -6.77 -16.39 10.69
N GLN A 53 -7.08 -15.18 10.18
CA GLN A 53 -7.64 -14.95 8.85
C GLN A 53 -6.70 -15.43 7.76
N ASN A 54 -5.42 -15.05 7.84
CA ASN A 54 -4.40 -15.45 6.88
C ASN A 54 -4.17 -16.97 6.91
N ARG A 55 -4.13 -17.58 8.11
CA ARG A 55 -4.04 -19.03 8.25
C ARG A 55 -5.22 -19.74 7.59
N TRP A 56 -6.44 -19.28 7.84
CA TRP A 56 -7.64 -19.91 7.32
C TRP A 56 -7.71 -19.81 5.79
N TRP A 57 -7.48 -18.62 5.23
CA TRP A 57 -7.40 -18.45 3.78
C TRP A 57 -6.23 -19.22 3.16
N GLY A 58 -5.10 -19.36 3.85
CA GLY A 58 -4.00 -20.20 3.40
C GLY A 58 -4.39 -21.68 3.25
N LEU A 59 -5.25 -22.20 4.14
CA LEU A 59 -5.81 -23.55 4.00
C LEU A 59 -6.75 -23.64 2.79
N VAL A 60 -7.60 -22.63 2.58
CA VAL A 60 -8.48 -22.54 1.41
C VAL A 60 -7.66 -22.50 0.11
N GLU A 61 -6.60 -21.68 0.07
CA GLU A 61 -5.72 -21.54 -1.09
C GLU A 61 -4.93 -22.82 -1.38
N LYS A 62 -4.53 -23.58 -0.36
CA LYS A 62 -3.87 -24.88 -0.52
C LYS A 62 -4.79 -25.90 -1.18
N SER A 63 -6.08 -25.91 -0.84
CA SER A 63 -7.07 -26.84 -1.39
C SER A 63 -7.60 -26.40 -2.76
N TRP A 64 -7.89 -25.11 -2.93
CA TRP A 64 -8.60 -24.59 -4.11
C TRP A 64 -7.68 -23.97 -5.16
N GLY A 65 -6.48 -23.55 -4.75
CA GLY A 65 -5.56 -22.73 -5.54
C GLY A 65 -5.79 -21.23 -5.36
N ILE A 66 -4.76 -20.44 -5.68
CA ILE A 66 -4.81 -18.98 -5.64
C ILE A 66 -5.46 -18.47 -6.94
N LEU A 67 -6.63 -17.84 -6.82
CA LEU A 67 -7.36 -17.31 -7.99
C LEU A 67 -7.00 -15.86 -8.33
N ARG A 68 -6.35 -15.17 -7.39
CA ARG A 68 -5.97 -13.75 -7.48
C ARG A 68 -4.82 -13.58 -8.47
N ASN A 69 -5.12 -13.01 -9.64
CA ASN A 69 -4.15 -12.72 -10.69
C ASN A 69 -4.31 -11.28 -11.18
N TYR A 70 -3.48 -10.37 -10.66
CA TYR A 70 -3.37 -8.98 -11.07
C TYR A 70 -1.89 -8.56 -11.06
N PRO A 71 -1.51 -7.52 -11.81
CA PRO A 71 -2.36 -6.73 -12.71
C PRO A 71 -2.79 -7.47 -13.98
N LYS A 72 -3.98 -7.15 -14.48
CA LYS A 72 -4.44 -7.54 -15.84
C LYS A 72 -4.46 -6.35 -16.81
N VAL A 73 -4.49 -5.15 -16.26
CA VAL A 73 -4.54 -3.86 -16.96
C VAL A 73 -3.61 -2.87 -16.25
N LEU A 74 -3.24 -1.81 -16.94
CA LEU A 74 -2.48 -0.68 -16.40
C LEU A 74 -3.38 0.59 -16.42
N PRO A 75 -3.15 1.57 -15.52
CA PRO A 75 -2.14 1.57 -14.46
C PRO A 75 -2.46 0.54 -13.37
N PHE A 76 -1.41 0.03 -12.73
CA PHE A 76 -1.48 -0.84 -11.56
C PHE A 76 -0.95 -0.08 -10.35
N TYR A 77 -1.76 0.01 -9.30
CA TYR A 77 -1.37 0.63 -8.04
C TYR A 77 -1.77 -0.22 -6.85
N SER A 78 -0.88 -0.31 -5.87
CA SER A 78 -1.15 -0.86 -4.55
C SER A 78 -0.31 -0.15 -3.50
N ASN A 79 -0.95 0.33 -2.44
CA ASN A 79 -0.32 0.71 -1.18
C ASN A 79 -0.59 -0.31 -0.06
N PHE A 80 -1.17 -1.48 -0.41
CA PHE A 80 -1.46 -2.57 0.52
C PHE A 80 -2.45 -2.23 1.64
N ASP A 81 -3.14 -1.10 1.53
CA ASP A 81 -4.15 -0.66 2.48
C ASP A 81 -5.33 -1.65 2.51
N GLN A 82 -5.69 -2.14 3.69
CA GLN A 82 -6.81 -3.06 3.88
C GLN A 82 -8.15 -2.35 4.07
N GLY A 83 -8.19 -1.02 3.96
CA GLY A 83 -9.36 -0.20 4.27
C GLY A 83 -9.53 0.00 5.78
N ARG A 84 -8.44 -0.07 6.54
CA ARG A 84 -8.39 0.15 7.99
C ARG A 84 -6.97 0.40 8.45
N GLY A 85 -6.82 1.02 9.61
CA GLY A 85 -5.52 1.22 10.26
C GLY A 85 -5.64 1.94 11.60
N TYR A 86 -4.52 2.13 12.28
CA TYR A 86 -4.43 2.89 13.53
C TYR A 86 -4.00 4.36 13.34
N HIS A 87 -3.67 4.70 12.10
CA HIS A 87 -3.25 6.03 11.65
C HIS A 87 -3.50 6.14 10.14
N VAL A 88 -3.47 7.36 9.61
CA VAL A 88 -3.49 7.64 8.18
C VAL A 88 -2.21 8.36 7.82
N TYR A 89 -1.48 7.86 6.83
CA TYR A 89 -0.33 8.53 6.22
C TYR A 89 -0.64 8.93 4.78
N ILE A 90 -0.01 10.01 4.30
CA ILE A 90 -0.07 10.48 2.92
C ILE A 90 1.34 10.90 2.54
N ASP A 91 1.90 10.27 1.50
CA ASP A 91 3.27 10.50 1.02
C ASP A 91 4.35 10.48 2.13
N GLY A 92 4.21 9.58 3.11
CA GLY A 92 5.14 9.40 4.22
C GLY A 92 4.90 10.33 5.42
N SER A 93 3.98 11.28 5.32
CA SER A 93 3.61 12.19 6.41
C SER A 93 2.31 11.74 7.10
N GLN A 94 2.28 11.78 8.43
CA GLN A 94 1.08 11.41 9.20
C GLN A 94 -0.01 12.48 9.00
N ALA A 95 -1.16 12.07 8.48
CA ALA A 95 -2.34 12.90 8.27
C ALA A 95 -3.34 12.79 9.43
N ALA A 96 -3.46 11.62 10.04
CA ALA A 96 -4.29 11.38 11.23
C ALA A 96 -3.67 10.30 12.13
N ASN A 97 -3.89 10.41 13.44
CA ASN A 97 -3.31 9.53 14.46
C ASN A 97 -4.40 8.84 15.31
N GLY A 98 -5.35 8.18 14.64
CA GLY A 98 -6.42 7.44 15.30
C GLY A 98 -6.91 6.26 14.46
N PRO A 99 -7.58 5.28 15.09
CA PRO A 99 -8.12 4.12 14.40
C PRO A 99 -9.21 4.53 13.41
N TRP A 100 -9.22 3.88 12.26
CA TRP A 100 -10.19 4.15 11.20
C TRP A 100 -10.48 2.88 10.40
N ASN A 101 -11.65 2.86 9.77
CA ASN A 101 -12.02 1.86 8.76
C ASN A 101 -12.83 2.51 7.65
N ASN A 102 -12.45 2.26 6.41
CA ASN A 102 -13.19 2.55 5.21
C ASN A 102 -12.80 1.49 4.16
N ILE A 103 -13.60 0.43 4.02
CA ILE A 103 -13.29 -0.70 3.13
C ILE A 103 -13.18 -0.24 1.67
N SER A 104 -13.83 0.86 1.29
CA SER A 104 -13.67 1.44 -0.05
C SER A 104 -12.23 1.86 -0.34
N SER A 105 -11.44 2.17 0.70
CA SER A 105 -10.01 2.49 0.59
C SER A 105 -9.11 1.29 0.37
N GLN A 106 -9.62 0.06 0.49
CA GLN A 106 -8.83 -1.14 0.29
C GLN A 106 -8.24 -1.17 -1.13
N THR A 107 -6.92 -1.36 -1.22
CA THR A 107 -6.23 -1.55 -2.50
C THR A 107 -5.90 -3.03 -2.71
N LEU A 108 -5.37 -3.36 -3.89
CA LEU A 108 -5.04 -4.72 -4.28
C LEU A 108 -4.06 -5.36 -3.28
N GLN A 109 -4.51 -6.40 -2.58
CA GLN A 109 -3.72 -7.05 -1.54
C GLN A 109 -2.69 -8.02 -2.14
N PRO A 110 -1.47 -8.14 -1.59
CA PRO A 110 -0.50 -9.11 -2.08
C PRO A 110 -0.93 -10.54 -1.75
N VAL A 111 -0.37 -11.49 -2.49
CA VAL A 111 -0.25 -12.88 -2.04
C VAL A 111 0.96 -12.91 -1.12
N LEU A 112 0.80 -13.38 0.12
CA LEU A 112 1.91 -13.52 1.05
C LEU A 112 1.92 -14.94 1.58
N ASP A 113 3.10 -15.54 1.57
CA ASP A 113 3.32 -16.82 2.23
C ASP A 113 3.62 -16.57 3.71
N TYR A 114 2.73 -17.07 4.56
CA TYR A 114 2.84 -16.98 6.01
C TYR A 114 3.47 -18.24 6.64
N SER A 115 4.07 -19.11 5.82
CA SER A 115 4.86 -20.25 6.31
C SER A 115 6.08 -19.79 7.11
N GLN A 116 6.60 -20.67 7.96
CA GLN A 116 7.80 -20.35 8.74
C GLN A 116 9.02 -20.31 7.83
N SER A 117 9.54 -19.11 7.60
CA SER A 117 10.80 -18.84 6.89
C SER A 117 11.73 -18.00 7.77
N THR A 118 12.95 -17.75 7.29
CA THR A 118 13.91 -16.88 7.97
C THR A 118 13.50 -15.41 7.96
N ILE A 119 12.67 -14.99 6.98
CA ILE A 119 12.12 -13.64 6.82
C ILE A 119 10.61 -13.72 6.68
N LYS A 120 9.89 -13.18 7.66
CA LYS A 120 8.43 -13.08 7.62
C LYS A 120 8.02 -11.87 6.80
N ALA A 121 7.03 -12.05 5.93
CA ALA A 121 6.39 -10.97 5.19
C ALA A 121 4.93 -10.84 5.64
N PHE A 122 4.51 -9.66 6.07
CA PHE A 122 3.14 -9.43 6.53
C PHE A 122 2.69 -7.99 6.30
N ILE A 123 1.38 -7.75 6.29
CA ILE A 123 0.83 -6.39 6.28
C ILE A 123 0.90 -5.83 7.70
N ASN A 124 1.59 -4.71 7.84
CA ASN A 124 1.81 -4.02 9.10
C ASN A 124 0.99 -2.73 9.14
N PHE A 125 0.18 -2.57 10.19
CA PHE A 125 -0.68 -1.41 10.44
C PHE A 125 -0.22 -0.55 11.62
N LYS A 126 0.82 -1.01 12.33
CA LYS A 126 1.29 -0.40 13.58
C LYS A 126 2.37 0.62 13.32
N ASP A 127 3.24 0.32 12.36
CA ASP A 127 4.32 1.21 11.97
C ASP A 127 3.84 2.25 10.97
N ALA A 128 4.51 3.41 10.97
CA ALA A 128 4.26 4.48 10.01
C ALA A 128 4.18 3.94 8.58
N SER A 129 3.10 4.20 7.87
CA SER A 129 2.93 3.76 6.47
C SER A 129 3.40 4.84 5.51
N TYR A 130 3.58 4.48 4.23
CA TYR A 130 3.84 5.49 3.20
C TYR A 130 2.55 6.22 2.81
N THR A 131 1.47 5.50 2.54
CA THR A 131 0.16 6.09 2.24
C THR A 131 -0.93 5.14 2.69
N GLY A 132 -1.98 5.65 3.33
CA GLY A 132 -3.04 4.84 3.90
C GLY A 132 -2.70 4.35 5.30
N GLY A 133 -3.20 3.16 5.65
CA GLY A 133 -3.08 2.58 6.99
C GLY A 133 -2.19 1.34 7.10
N GLY A 134 -1.55 0.90 5.99
CA GLY A 134 -0.69 -0.28 6.02
C GLY A 134 0.43 -0.24 4.98
N ASN A 135 1.39 -1.15 5.18
CA ASN A 135 2.50 -1.45 4.28
C ASN A 135 2.90 -2.93 4.44
N ILE A 136 3.70 -3.47 3.53
CA ILE A 136 4.30 -4.81 3.76
C ILE A 136 5.59 -4.61 4.56
N THR A 137 5.76 -5.35 5.65
CA THR A 137 7.01 -5.42 6.41
C THR A 137 7.64 -6.80 6.22
N PHE A 138 8.96 -6.79 6.06
CA PHE A 138 9.82 -7.96 5.93
C PHE A 138 10.79 -7.94 7.11
N GLU A 139 10.67 -8.90 8.02
CA GLU A 139 11.50 -8.94 9.21
C GLU A 139 11.97 -10.36 9.53
N GLY A 140 13.16 -10.46 10.11
CA GLY A 140 13.73 -11.73 10.56
C GLY A 140 15.25 -11.70 10.52
N ASN A 141 15.85 -12.82 10.14
CA ASN A 141 17.31 -12.95 10.04
C ASN A 141 17.71 -13.26 8.60
N LEU A 142 18.69 -12.52 8.07
CA LEU A 142 19.26 -12.77 6.75
C LEU A 142 20.80 -12.75 6.85
N ASN A 143 21.44 -13.77 6.29
CA ASN A 143 22.90 -13.78 6.18
C ASN A 143 23.32 -12.84 5.05
N HIS A 144 24.52 -12.25 5.14
CA HIS A 144 25.01 -11.28 4.16
C HIS A 144 25.03 -11.78 2.70
N ASN A 145 25.18 -13.08 2.47
CA ASN A 145 25.24 -13.66 1.13
C ASN A 145 23.93 -14.37 0.72
N ASP A 146 22.91 -14.32 1.57
CA ASP A 146 21.62 -14.94 1.30
C ASP A 146 20.63 -13.88 0.82
N THR A 147 19.64 -14.34 0.07
CA THR A 147 18.51 -13.52 -0.36
C THR A 147 17.21 -14.21 0.01
N PHE A 148 16.18 -13.41 0.28
CA PHE A 148 14.82 -13.91 0.45
C PHE A 148 13.94 -13.33 -0.65
N LYS A 149 13.27 -14.19 -1.42
CA LYS A 149 12.35 -13.79 -2.49
C LYS A 149 10.95 -14.26 -2.14
N THR A 150 9.98 -13.37 -2.27
CA THR A 150 8.55 -13.75 -2.21
C THR A 150 7.74 -13.07 -3.31
N LYS A 151 6.72 -13.78 -3.80
CA LYS A 151 5.82 -13.30 -4.83
C LYS A 151 4.74 -12.45 -4.20
N LEU A 152 4.54 -11.23 -4.71
CA LEU A 152 3.47 -10.34 -4.25
C LEU A 152 2.24 -10.43 -5.15
N PHE A 153 2.46 -10.46 -6.47
CA PHE A 153 1.36 -10.43 -7.44
C PHE A 153 1.64 -11.31 -8.66
N GLY A 154 0.57 -11.92 -9.22
CA GLY A 154 0.60 -12.70 -10.46
C GLY A 154 -0.10 -11.93 -11.59
N GLY A 155 0.68 -11.31 -12.47
CA GLY A 155 0.19 -10.48 -13.55
C GLY A 155 -0.20 -11.26 -14.81
N LYS A 156 -0.95 -10.59 -15.69
CA LYS A 156 -1.18 -10.99 -17.08
C LYS A 156 -1.37 -9.74 -17.93
N VAL A 157 -0.34 -8.88 -17.98
CA VAL A 157 -0.36 -7.62 -18.74
C VAL A 157 0.49 -7.78 -20.00
N PRO A 158 -0.11 -7.92 -21.20
CA PRO A 158 0.61 -7.88 -22.46
C PRO A 158 1.21 -6.49 -22.65
N LEU A 159 2.51 -6.42 -22.96
CA LEU A 159 3.21 -5.14 -23.07
C LEU A 159 3.29 -4.61 -24.50
N GLU A 160 3.27 -5.47 -25.51
CA GLU A 160 3.39 -5.05 -26.92
C GLU A 160 4.58 -4.10 -27.15
N ASP A 161 4.37 -2.80 -27.31
CA ASP A 161 5.45 -1.79 -27.39
C ASP A 161 5.42 -0.74 -26.25
N LEU A 162 4.64 -0.99 -25.19
CA LEU A 162 4.51 -0.12 -24.03
C LEU A 162 5.85 0.00 -23.27
N THR A 163 6.16 1.22 -22.87
CA THR A 163 7.17 1.51 -21.83
C THR A 163 6.47 1.46 -20.48
N LEU A 164 7.06 0.77 -19.51
CA LEU A 164 6.58 0.74 -18.14
C LEU A 164 7.35 1.75 -17.31
N HIS A 165 6.65 2.67 -16.68
CA HIS A 165 7.16 3.55 -15.63
C HIS A 165 6.76 2.96 -14.29
N ILE A 166 7.76 2.68 -13.46
CA ILE A 166 7.60 1.96 -12.22
C ILE A 166 8.07 2.88 -11.09
N SER A 167 7.25 2.99 -10.05
CA SER A 167 7.58 3.70 -8.82
C SER A 167 7.22 2.81 -7.63
N TYR A 168 8.08 2.76 -6.62
CA TYR A 168 7.81 2.06 -5.38
C TYR A 168 8.53 2.74 -4.22
N SER A 169 7.92 2.72 -3.04
CA SER A 169 8.54 3.30 -1.83
C SER A 169 9.01 2.22 -0.88
N VAL A 170 10.21 2.41 -0.34
CA VAL A 170 10.83 1.50 0.63
C VAL A 170 11.26 2.26 1.88
N ARG A 171 11.18 1.61 3.03
CA ARG A 171 11.86 2.01 4.25
C ARG A 171 12.79 0.87 4.64
N GLU A 172 14.07 1.15 4.72
CA GLU A 172 15.11 0.15 4.92
C GLU A 172 15.88 0.51 6.19
N ASP A 173 16.20 -0.46 7.04
CA ASP A 173 17.07 -0.23 8.18
C ASP A 173 18.56 -0.07 7.75
N ALA A 174 19.46 -0.02 8.73
CA ALA A 174 20.88 0.25 8.50
C ALA A 174 21.54 -0.78 7.57
N ASN A 175 21.14 -2.06 7.61
CA ASN A 175 21.82 -3.15 6.94
C ASN A 175 20.98 -3.83 5.84
N SER A 176 19.67 -3.56 5.80
CA SER A 176 18.73 -4.20 4.88
C SER A 176 18.59 -3.42 3.58
N ARG A 177 18.26 -4.13 2.50
CA ARG A 177 17.80 -3.58 1.23
C ARG A 177 16.58 -4.32 0.72
N LEU A 178 15.74 -3.60 -0.03
CA LEU A 178 14.63 -4.16 -0.80
C LEU A 178 14.77 -3.83 -2.28
N GLY A 179 14.63 -4.88 -3.10
CA GLY A 179 14.59 -4.81 -4.56
C GLY A 179 13.27 -5.34 -5.12
N LEU A 180 12.74 -4.70 -6.16
CA LEU A 180 11.52 -5.13 -6.84
C LEU A 180 11.88 -5.99 -8.05
N SER A 181 11.39 -7.23 -8.10
CA SER A 181 11.67 -8.17 -9.19
C SER A 181 10.43 -8.39 -10.06
N LEU A 182 10.57 -8.14 -11.36
CA LEU A 182 9.53 -8.29 -12.35
C LEU A 182 9.82 -9.48 -13.25
N GLY A 183 8.86 -10.41 -13.34
CA GLY A 183 8.92 -11.58 -14.21
C GLY A 183 8.13 -11.35 -15.49
N PHE A 184 8.72 -11.71 -16.62
CA PHE A 184 8.17 -11.54 -17.96
C PHE A 184 8.20 -12.86 -18.72
N SER A 185 7.21 -13.08 -19.57
CA SER A 185 7.20 -14.22 -20.49
C SER A 185 6.81 -13.82 -21.92
N LYS A 186 7.35 -14.53 -22.89
CA LYS A 186 7.00 -14.45 -24.30
C LYS A 186 7.15 -15.83 -24.92
N ASN A 187 6.06 -16.43 -25.36
CA ASN A 187 6.02 -17.83 -25.81
C ASN A 187 6.58 -18.77 -24.72
N SER A 188 7.74 -19.40 -24.97
CA SER A 188 8.45 -20.26 -24.00
C SER A 188 9.65 -19.56 -23.33
N GLU A 189 9.94 -18.31 -23.68
CA GLU A 189 11.04 -17.54 -23.10
C GLU A 189 10.56 -16.80 -21.85
N THR A 190 11.33 -16.88 -20.78
CA THR A 190 11.11 -16.12 -19.54
C THR A 190 12.28 -15.19 -19.26
N LYS A 191 12.00 -13.97 -18.82
CA LYS A 191 13.00 -12.98 -18.39
C LYS A 191 12.63 -12.40 -17.05
N SER A 192 13.63 -12.06 -16.25
CA SER A 192 13.44 -11.37 -14.99
C SER A 192 14.25 -10.09 -14.95
N ILE A 193 13.63 -8.99 -14.55
CA ILE A 193 14.30 -7.73 -14.24
C ILE A 193 14.29 -7.56 -12.73
N LEU A 194 15.43 -7.19 -12.15
CA LEU A 194 15.55 -6.82 -10.75
C LEU A 194 15.86 -5.33 -10.65
N LEU A 195 14.98 -4.59 -9.98
CA LEU A 195 15.19 -3.20 -9.63
C LEU A 195 15.81 -3.16 -8.23
N ALA A 196 17.10 -2.91 -8.15
CA ALA A 196 17.86 -3.00 -6.91
C ALA A 196 18.94 -1.92 -6.87
N SER A 197 19.13 -1.37 -5.67
CA SER A 197 20.28 -0.51 -5.35
C SER A 197 21.51 -1.41 -5.11
N ASP A 198 22.72 -0.85 -5.23
CA ASP A 198 23.98 -1.59 -5.07
C ASP A 198 24.10 -2.80 -6.02
N VAL A 199 24.07 -2.51 -7.33
CA VAL A 199 24.04 -3.52 -8.40
C VAL A 199 25.20 -4.50 -8.30
N GLU A 200 26.40 -4.03 -7.95
CA GLU A 200 27.59 -4.88 -7.85
C GLU A 200 27.44 -5.88 -6.70
N SER A 201 27.07 -5.42 -5.50
CA SER A 201 26.92 -6.33 -4.37
C SER A 201 25.82 -7.36 -4.59
N ILE A 202 24.67 -6.95 -5.14
CA ILE A 202 23.57 -7.89 -5.36
C ILE A 202 23.89 -8.90 -6.48
N GLN A 203 24.66 -8.51 -7.49
CA GLN A 203 25.11 -9.45 -8.53
C GLN A 203 26.02 -10.54 -7.95
N ASP A 204 26.92 -10.19 -7.03
CA ASP A 204 27.75 -11.15 -6.31
C ASP A 204 26.92 -12.10 -5.43
N GLN A 205 25.92 -11.56 -4.72
CA GLN A 205 25.03 -12.36 -3.86
C GLN A 205 24.14 -13.32 -4.66
N LEU A 206 23.60 -12.86 -5.80
CA LEU A 206 22.66 -13.65 -6.60
C LEU A 206 23.30 -14.84 -7.30
N LYS A 207 24.63 -14.87 -7.48
CA LYS A 207 25.44 -15.94 -8.12
C LYS A 207 24.88 -16.51 -9.45
N THR A 208 23.86 -15.89 -10.03
CA THR A 208 23.06 -16.40 -11.15
C THR A 208 22.90 -15.32 -12.21
N LYS A 209 23.09 -15.70 -13.48
CA LYS A 209 22.90 -14.81 -14.65
C LYS A 209 21.42 -14.59 -15.02
N SER A 210 20.49 -14.84 -14.09
CA SER A 210 19.06 -14.95 -14.39
C SER A 210 18.30 -13.61 -14.37
N TYR A 211 18.91 -12.56 -13.81
CA TYR A 211 18.31 -11.23 -13.71
C TYR A 211 19.07 -10.22 -14.57
N MET A 212 18.33 -9.38 -15.29
CA MET A 212 18.84 -8.08 -15.70
C MET A 212 18.63 -7.11 -14.53
N VAL A 213 19.71 -6.65 -13.91
CA VAL A 213 19.64 -5.75 -12.77
C VAL A 213 19.68 -4.29 -13.24
N ILE A 214 18.74 -3.48 -12.78
CA ILE A 214 18.65 -2.04 -13.06
C ILE A 214 18.69 -1.29 -11.73
N ASN A 215 19.57 -0.28 -11.63
CA ASN A 215 19.56 0.63 -10.49
C ASN A 215 18.46 1.68 -10.68
N PRO A 216 17.39 1.69 -9.87
CA PRO A 216 16.36 2.71 -9.97
C PRO A 216 16.88 4.07 -9.50
N MET A 217 16.34 5.14 -10.06
CA MET A 217 16.60 6.50 -9.59
C MET A 217 15.95 6.72 -8.23
N LEU A 218 16.68 7.33 -7.30
CA LEU A 218 16.15 7.75 -6.01
C LEU A 218 15.48 9.11 -6.14
N VAL A 219 14.20 9.18 -5.78
CA VAL A 219 13.42 10.41 -5.78
C VAL A 219 13.17 10.83 -4.34
N LYS A 220 13.80 11.94 -3.92
CA LYS A 220 13.40 12.63 -2.69
C LYS A 220 12.19 13.50 -3.02
N ARG A 221 10.99 13.09 -2.59
CA ARG A 221 9.86 14.02 -2.54
C ARG A 221 10.10 14.91 -1.32
N SER A 222 10.10 16.24 -1.52
CA SER A 222 10.00 17.19 -0.43
C SER A 222 8.76 16.85 0.39
N SER A 223 8.93 16.23 1.56
CA SER A 223 7.83 16.02 2.49
C SER A 223 7.23 17.39 2.84
N ARG A 224 5.93 17.43 3.16
CA ARG A 224 5.29 18.69 3.62
C ARG A 224 5.91 19.22 4.92
N ASP A 225 6.67 18.37 5.62
CA ASP A 225 7.49 18.67 6.79
C ASP A 225 8.79 17.86 6.71
N GLU A 226 9.92 18.52 6.43
CA GLU A 226 11.26 17.89 6.48
C GLU A 226 11.61 17.38 7.89
N SER A 227 10.93 17.90 8.92
CA SER A 227 11.08 17.52 10.33
C SER A 227 10.45 16.18 10.70
N ASN A 228 9.63 15.59 9.81
CA ASN A 228 8.82 14.40 10.10
C ASN A 228 9.04 13.25 9.10
N ASP A 229 10.08 13.34 8.25
CA ASP A 229 10.45 12.30 7.28
C ASP A 229 10.78 10.98 8.02
N GLN A 230 9.91 9.98 7.85
CA GLN A 230 10.04 8.66 8.48
C GLN A 230 10.99 7.72 7.73
N GLY A 231 11.86 8.26 6.86
CA GLY A 231 12.88 7.49 6.15
C GLY A 231 12.35 6.69 4.96
N TRP A 232 11.25 7.15 4.33
CA TRP A 232 10.72 6.53 3.12
C TRP A 232 11.49 7.03 1.89
N ILE A 233 12.04 6.11 1.11
CA ILE A 233 12.76 6.38 -0.13
C ILE A 233 11.91 5.91 -1.30
N ILE A 234 11.70 6.78 -2.29
CA ILE A 234 10.99 6.43 -3.52
C ILE A 234 12.01 6.05 -4.59
N LYS A 235 11.79 4.89 -5.21
CA LYS A 235 12.62 4.34 -6.28
C LYS A 235 11.80 4.35 -7.58
N GLU A 236 12.33 5.00 -8.61
CA GLU A 236 11.66 5.11 -9.91
C GLU A 236 12.53 4.61 -11.07
N THR A 237 11.92 4.01 -12.08
CA THR A 237 12.62 3.60 -13.30
C THR A 237 11.65 3.45 -14.47
N SER A 238 12.20 3.38 -15.67
CA SER A 238 11.46 3.11 -16.90
C SER A 238 12.08 1.90 -17.59
N ILE A 239 11.25 0.92 -17.97
CA ILE A 239 11.70 -0.28 -18.69
C ILE A 239 10.85 -0.51 -19.93
N LYS A 240 11.45 -1.09 -20.97
CA LYS A 240 10.75 -1.47 -22.19
C LYS A 240 11.00 -2.95 -22.49
N MET A 241 9.93 -3.75 -22.50
CA MET A 241 9.98 -5.21 -22.69
C MET A 241 9.10 -5.63 -23.87
N ARG A 242 9.56 -5.33 -25.09
CA ARG A 242 8.74 -5.44 -26.31
C ARG A 242 8.22 -6.86 -26.57
N GLY A 243 6.89 -6.98 -26.66
CA GLY A 243 6.17 -8.21 -26.94
C GLY A 243 6.17 -9.22 -25.80
N TYR A 244 6.65 -8.86 -24.61
CA TYR A 244 6.52 -9.70 -23.42
C TYR A 244 5.18 -9.43 -22.72
N THR A 245 4.80 -10.36 -21.85
CA THR A 245 3.73 -10.19 -20.87
C THR A 245 4.36 -10.09 -19.48
N LEU A 246 3.98 -9.09 -18.67
CA LEU A 246 4.31 -9.05 -17.25
C LEU A 246 3.48 -10.12 -16.53
N THR A 247 4.17 -11.10 -15.95
CA THR A 247 3.54 -12.27 -15.30
C THR A 247 3.70 -12.30 -13.80
N GLU A 248 4.74 -11.66 -13.25
CA GLU A 248 5.00 -11.69 -11.81
C GLU A 248 5.58 -10.39 -11.29
N ILE A 249 5.15 -10.02 -10.09
CA ILE A 249 5.76 -8.96 -9.29
C ILE A 249 6.17 -9.60 -7.97
N ASN A 250 7.47 -9.59 -7.72
CA ASN A 250 8.11 -10.19 -6.55
C ASN A 250 8.92 -9.12 -5.82
N ILE A 251 9.24 -9.40 -4.57
CA ILE A 251 10.18 -8.62 -3.78
C ILE A 251 11.40 -9.49 -3.45
N LEU A 252 12.56 -8.86 -3.41
CA LEU A 252 13.82 -9.47 -3.04
C LEU A 252 14.41 -8.70 -1.85
N SER A 253 14.58 -9.41 -0.75
CA SER A 253 15.28 -8.97 0.45
C SER A 253 16.73 -9.43 0.39
N TYR A 254 17.65 -8.49 0.63
CA TYR A 254 19.09 -8.73 0.61
C TYR A 254 19.82 -7.75 1.55
N MET A 255 21.04 -8.09 1.94
CA MET A 255 21.85 -7.24 2.82
C MET A 255 22.66 -6.23 1.99
N LYS A 256 22.89 -5.02 2.54
CA LYS A 256 23.78 -4.03 1.94
C LYS A 256 25.18 -4.60 1.74
N GLY A 257 25.85 -4.19 0.66
CA GLY A 257 27.25 -4.53 0.46
C GLY A 257 28.15 -3.96 1.55
N LYS A 258 29.29 -4.64 1.80
CA LYS A 258 30.28 -4.22 2.81
C LYS A 258 30.79 -2.79 2.62
N ASN A 259 30.80 -2.30 1.37
CA ASN A 259 31.26 -0.94 1.05
C ASN A 259 30.20 0.11 1.43
N GLU A 260 28.91 -0.11 1.13
CA GLU A 260 27.82 0.80 1.54
C GLU A 260 27.67 0.91 3.06
N LEU A 261 27.95 -0.19 3.78
CA LEU A 261 27.98 -0.22 5.24
C LEU A 261 29.02 0.77 5.79
N HIS A 262 30.21 0.83 5.18
CA HIS A 262 31.28 1.73 5.61
C HIS A 262 30.91 3.22 5.43
N ASP A 263 30.24 3.56 4.33
CA ASP A 263 29.79 4.94 4.06
C ASP A 263 28.67 5.39 5.01
N SER A 264 27.71 4.49 5.31
CA SER A 264 26.62 4.78 6.26
C SER A 264 27.07 4.98 7.71
N VAL A 265 28.17 4.32 8.11
CA VAL A 265 28.79 4.46 9.44
C VAL A 265 29.52 5.79 9.59
N LEU A 266 30.11 6.31 8.50
CA LEU A 266 30.76 7.62 8.49
C LEU A 266 29.75 8.77 8.59
N GLU A 267 28.56 8.63 8.02
CA GLU A 267 27.49 9.64 8.10
C GLU A 267 26.74 9.66 9.44
N THR A 268 26.54 8.50 10.07
CA THR A 268 25.75 8.40 11.32
C THR A 268 26.56 8.57 12.61
N GLY A 269 27.90 8.66 12.51
CA GLY A 269 28.79 8.87 13.67
C GLY A 269 28.84 7.70 14.67
N VAL A 270 28.13 6.60 14.41
CA VAL A 270 28.12 5.41 15.28
C VAL A 270 29.32 4.54 14.92
N ARG A 271 30.43 4.71 15.66
CA ARG A 271 31.58 3.79 15.60
C ARG A 271 31.16 2.38 16.03
N LEU A 272 30.78 1.53 15.09
CA LEU A 272 30.89 0.09 15.29
C LEU A 272 32.38 -0.27 15.21
N GLN A 273 32.96 -0.68 16.35
CA GLN A 273 34.31 -1.25 16.40
C GLN A 273 34.32 -2.56 15.61
N MET A 274 34.55 -2.50 14.31
CA MET A 274 34.82 -3.70 13.50
C MET A 274 36.29 -4.09 13.64
N ARG A 275 36.61 -4.85 14.68
CA ARG A 275 37.77 -5.75 14.67
C ARG A 275 37.28 -7.16 14.34
N GLY A 276 37.64 -7.64 13.15
CA GLY A 276 37.64 -9.06 12.76
C GLY A 276 36.39 -9.84 13.12
N LEU A 277 35.32 -9.70 12.34
CA LEU A 277 34.18 -10.61 12.41
C LEU A 277 34.34 -11.70 11.34
N ASP A 278 34.63 -12.91 11.83
CA ASP A 278 34.42 -14.15 11.08
C ASP A 278 32.97 -14.19 10.57
N VAL A 279 32.82 -14.29 9.25
CA VAL A 279 31.55 -14.17 8.53
C VAL A 279 30.73 -15.44 8.71
N LYS A 280 30.03 -15.55 9.85
CA LYS A 280 28.95 -16.53 10.09
C LYS A 280 27.75 -15.96 10.85
N ASP A 281 27.63 -14.65 10.97
CA ASP A 281 26.55 -14.04 11.76
C ASP A 281 25.36 -13.66 10.89
N SER A 282 24.28 -14.42 11.05
CA SER A 282 22.93 -13.99 10.66
C SER A 282 22.63 -12.64 11.29
N SER A 283 22.28 -11.65 10.49
CA SER A 283 21.96 -10.31 10.97
C SER A 283 20.46 -10.09 10.97
N ASN A 284 19.99 -9.27 11.92
CA ASN A 284 18.62 -8.78 11.89
C ASN A 284 18.39 -8.05 10.57
N TYR A 285 17.28 -8.40 9.92
CA TYR A 285 16.80 -7.79 8.69
C TYR A 285 15.44 -7.14 8.99
N ASN A 286 15.30 -5.87 8.64
CA ASN A 286 14.02 -5.15 8.69
C ASN A 286 13.92 -4.16 7.53
N ALA A 287 12.90 -4.36 6.69
CA ALA A 287 12.56 -3.39 5.66
C ALA A 287 11.06 -3.43 5.37
N SER A 288 10.53 -2.34 4.81
CA SER A 288 9.12 -2.20 4.48
C SER A 288 8.92 -1.66 3.06
N LEU A 289 7.88 -2.15 2.39
CA LEU A 289 7.42 -1.71 1.08
C LEU A 289 6.09 -0.95 1.24
N GLY A 290 6.08 0.33 0.86
CA GLY A 290 4.95 1.24 1.11
C GLY A 290 3.97 1.35 -0.03
N HIS A 291 4.43 1.26 -1.28
CA HIS A 291 3.57 1.15 -2.46
C HIS A 291 4.30 0.55 -3.66
N ILE A 292 3.53 0.13 -4.67
CA ILE A 292 3.97 -0.13 -6.03
C ILE A 292 3.01 0.59 -6.99
N SER A 293 3.55 1.31 -7.96
CA SER A 293 2.85 1.91 -9.09
C SER A 293 3.53 1.48 -10.40
N ILE A 294 2.76 0.99 -11.37
CA ILE A 294 3.22 0.65 -12.72
C ILE A 294 2.27 1.30 -13.71
N ARG A 295 2.78 2.17 -14.57
CA ARG A 295 2.00 2.92 -15.56
C ARG A 295 2.70 2.97 -16.91
N THR A 296 1.99 3.42 -17.95
CA THR A 296 2.51 3.55 -19.32
C THR A 296 2.80 4.99 -19.75
N SER A 297 2.33 5.97 -18.97
CA SER A 297 2.60 7.39 -19.18
C SER A 297 3.75 7.85 -18.29
N GLU A 298 4.69 8.61 -18.83
CA GLU A 298 5.75 9.26 -18.04
C GLU A 298 5.18 10.32 -17.11
N THR A 299 4.23 11.10 -17.62
CA THR A 299 3.58 12.17 -16.88
C THR A 299 2.47 11.60 -16.00
N ASN A 300 2.47 12.01 -14.73
CA ASN A 300 1.32 11.84 -13.83
C ASN A 300 0.06 12.42 -14.50
N ASP A 301 -1.10 11.99 -14.04
CA ASP A 301 -2.36 12.58 -14.48
C ASP A 301 -2.33 14.12 -14.32
N VAL A 302 -2.80 14.81 -15.36
CA VAL A 302 -2.96 16.25 -15.31
C VAL A 302 -4.20 16.54 -14.46
N PHE A 303 -3.97 16.94 -13.21
CA PHE A 303 -5.06 17.30 -12.30
C PHE A 303 -5.72 18.62 -12.75
N PRO A 304 -7.05 18.64 -12.97
CA PRO A 304 -7.76 19.87 -13.30
C PRO A 304 -7.60 20.91 -12.18
N PRO A 305 -7.44 22.20 -12.53
CA PRO A 305 -7.34 23.25 -11.53
C PRO A 305 -8.62 23.35 -10.70
N ALA A 306 -8.54 23.94 -9.50
CA ALA A 306 -9.69 24.13 -8.61
C ALA A 306 -10.92 24.73 -9.31
N SER A 307 -10.72 25.66 -10.25
CA SER A 307 -11.79 26.33 -11.00
C SER A 307 -12.59 25.41 -11.93
N SER A 308 -12.05 24.25 -12.30
CA SER A 308 -12.72 23.24 -13.13
C SER A 308 -13.71 22.37 -12.36
N TRP A 309 -13.74 22.48 -11.03
CA TRP A 309 -14.66 21.74 -10.18
C TRP A 309 -15.76 22.64 -9.63
N ASP A 310 -16.97 22.11 -9.57
CA ASP A 310 -18.02 22.62 -8.69
C ASP A 310 -17.95 21.87 -7.37
N VAL A 311 -17.87 22.60 -6.25
CA VAL A 311 -17.90 22.03 -4.91
C VAL A 311 -19.00 22.72 -4.12
N GLU A 312 -19.96 21.94 -3.66
CA GLU A 312 -21.14 22.42 -2.96
C GLU A 312 -21.28 21.71 -1.61
N ALA A 313 -21.97 22.38 -0.68
CA ALA A 313 -22.36 21.79 0.59
C ALA A 313 -23.88 21.92 0.79
N SER A 314 -24.50 20.85 1.26
CA SER A 314 -25.91 20.77 1.65
C SER A 314 -26.04 20.25 3.08
N ASP A 315 -27.28 20.25 3.59
CA ASP A 315 -27.63 19.65 4.89
C ASP A 315 -26.82 20.22 6.07
N ILE A 316 -26.47 21.51 5.97
CA ILE A 316 -25.64 22.19 6.96
C ILE A 316 -26.47 22.40 8.23
N SER A 317 -26.02 21.82 9.33
CA SER A 317 -26.61 22.05 10.65
C SER A 317 -25.54 22.35 11.70
N TRP A 318 -25.93 23.14 12.69
CA TRP A 318 -25.05 23.60 13.76
C TRP A 318 -25.63 23.21 15.10
N THR A 319 -24.79 22.69 15.98
CA THR A 319 -25.14 22.44 17.39
C THR A 319 -24.17 23.21 18.29
N SER A 320 -24.66 23.76 19.40
CA SER A 320 -23.81 24.41 20.38
C SER A 320 -23.39 23.40 21.44
N SER A 321 -22.11 23.38 21.79
CA SER A 321 -21.60 22.64 22.93
C SER A 321 -21.38 23.58 24.13
N SER A 322 -21.11 23.01 25.30
CA SER A 322 -20.76 23.79 26.48
C SER A 322 -19.49 24.61 26.22
N GLN A 323 -19.44 25.84 26.75
CA GLN A 323 -18.30 26.79 26.61
C GLN A 323 -18.17 27.56 25.28
N GLY A 324 -19.23 27.63 24.46
CA GLY A 324 -19.28 28.54 23.29
C GLY A 324 -18.65 27.98 22.01
N THR A 325 -18.19 26.73 22.06
CA THR A 325 -17.83 25.94 20.88
C THR A 325 -19.08 25.54 20.10
N LYS A 326 -18.96 25.47 18.76
CA LYS A 326 -20.04 25.00 17.87
C LYS A 326 -19.56 23.77 17.13
N ASN A 327 -20.46 22.84 16.86
CA ASN A 327 -20.21 21.70 15.99
C ASN A 327 -20.99 21.88 14.69
N VAL A 328 -20.35 21.58 13.56
CA VAL A 328 -20.98 21.61 12.24
C VAL A 328 -21.11 20.21 11.66
N ASN A 329 -22.29 19.96 11.11
CA ASN A 329 -22.59 18.79 10.28
C ASN A 329 -22.90 19.29 8.87
N LEU A 330 -22.36 18.65 7.83
CA LEU A 330 -22.70 18.98 6.45
C LEU A 330 -22.39 17.82 5.50
N LYS A 331 -23.05 17.84 4.35
CA LYS A 331 -22.74 16.97 3.22
C LYS A 331 -22.05 17.77 2.13
N MET A 332 -20.88 17.32 1.69
CA MET A 332 -20.17 17.85 0.53
C MET A 332 -20.50 17.02 -0.71
N VAL A 333 -20.61 17.69 -1.85
CA VAL A 333 -20.66 17.08 -3.18
C VAL A 333 -19.74 17.88 -4.10
N TRP A 334 -19.03 17.19 -4.99
CA TRP A 334 -18.22 17.85 -6.01
C TRP A 334 -18.42 17.22 -7.38
N LYS A 335 -18.15 17.99 -8.43
CA LYS A 335 -18.26 17.51 -9.81
C LYS A 335 -17.29 18.24 -10.71
N LEU A 336 -16.68 17.51 -11.65
CA LEU A 336 -15.90 18.13 -12.72
C LEU A 336 -16.85 18.76 -13.75
N LYS A 337 -16.63 20.03 -14.08
CA LYS A 337 -17.50 20.80 -14.99
C LYS A 337 -17.53 20.23 -16.41
N GLU A 338 -16.34 19.88 -16.91
CA GLU A 338 -16.13 19.40 -18.26
C GLU A 338 -15.10 18.26 -18.26
N GLY A 339 -15.31 17.28 -19.14
CA GLY A 339 -14.40 16.14 -19.31
C GLY A 339 -14.79 14.90 -18.50
N ASP A 340 -13.94 13.89 -18.60
CA ASP A 340 -14.08 12.62 -17.88
C ASP A 340 -13.23 12.64 -16.60
N ASN A 341 -13.83 12.22 -15.48
CA ASN A 341 -13.17 12.10 -14.19
C ASN A 341 -12.87 10.65 -13.79
N SER A 342 -13.05 9.68 -14.70
CA SER A 342 -12.88 8.24 -14.44
C SER A 342 -11.50 7.83 -13.93
N SER A 343 -10.45 8.62 -14.21
CA SER A 343 -9.10 8.38 -13.69
C SER A 343 -8.93 8.77 -12.21
N PHE A 344 -9.84 9.60 -11.66
CA PHE A 344 -9.82 10.07 -10.28
C PHE A 344 -10.65 9.16 -9.38
N VAL A 345 -9.99 8.19 -8.77
CA VAL A 345 -10.65 7.12 -8.01
C VAL A 345 -10.67 7.36 -6.50
N LYS A 346 -10.13 8.48 -6.03
CA LYS A 346 -9.98 8.79 -4.60
C LYS A 346 -9.95 10.29 -4.37
N TYR A 347 -10.55 10.72 -3.26
CA TYR A 347 -10.56 12.10 -2.81
C TYR A 347 -10.21 12.17 -1.34
N ASN A 348 -9.11 12.84 -0.98
CA ASN A 348 -8.79 13.14 0.41
C ASN A 348 -9.49 14.43 0.81
N ILE A 349 -10.16 14.42 1.96
CA ILE A 349 -10.95 15.55 2.43
C ILE A 349 -10.23 16.21 3.59
N TYR A 350 -10.09 17.53 3.51
CA TYR A 350 -9.48 18.34 4.56
C TYR A 350 -10.37 19.51 4.94
N VAL A 351 -10.15 20.07 6.11
CA VAL A 351 -10.67 21.39 6.50
C VAL A 351 -9.53 22.32 6.86
N ARG A 352 -9.58 23.57 6.39
CA ARG A 352 -8.70 24.64 6.83
C ARG A 352 -9.48 25.59 7.73
N LYS A 353 -8.97 25.75 8.95
CA LYS A 353 -9.46 26.69 9.97
C LYS A 353 -8.66 28.01 9.96
N SER A 354 -7.46 27.99 9.38
CA SER A 354 -6.57 29.14 9.18
C SER A 354 -5.70 28.94 7.93
N ALA A 355 -4.96 29.97 7.50
CA ALA A 355 -4.12 29.90 6.29
C ALA A 355 -2.95 28.90 6.39
N GLN A 356 -2.58 28.46 7.61
CA GLN A 356 -1.36 27.69 7.86
C GLN A 356 -1.63 26.23 8.25
N GLN A 357 -2.87 25.87 8.56
CA GLN A 357 -3.20 24.55 9.11
C GLN A 357 -4.36 23.89 8.36
N SER A 358 -4.09 22.73 7.78
CA SER A 358 -5.10 21.85 7.18
C SER A 358 -5.23 20.60 8.06
N GLU A 359 -6.45 20.28 8.43
CA GLU A 359 -6.79 19.08 9.20
C GLU A 359 -7.39 18.04 8.25
N TYR A 360 -6.91 16.80 8.31
CA TYR A 360 -7.44 15.70 7.50
C TYR A 360 -8.73 15.16 8.12
N LEU A 361 -9.80 15.10 7.34
CA LEU A 361 -11.11 14.62 7.78
C LEU A 361 -11.40 13.18 7.36
N GLY A 362 -10.84 12.74 6.23
CA GLY A 362 -11.09 11.39 5.73
C GLY A 362 -10.89 11.26 4.23
N VAL A 363 -11.42 10.16 3.69
CA VAL A 363 -11.28 9.81 2.27
C VAL A 363 -12.62 9.35 1.70
N ALA A 364 -12.92 9.79 0.49
CA ALA A 364 -14.03 9.32 -0.32
C ALA A 364 -13.52 8.58 -1.57
N LYS A 365 -14.32 7.60 -2.02
CA LYS A 365 -14.15 6.87 -3.30
C LYS A 365 -15.26 7.19 -4.29
N VAL A 366 -16.06 8.19 -3.94
CA VAL A 366 -17.20 8.75 -4.67
C VAL A 366 -17.16 10.26 -4.45
N GLU A 367 -17.90 11.01 -5.26
CA GLU A 367 -17.85 12.47 -5.27
C GLU A 367 -18.74 13.14 -4.19
N THR A 368 -18.80 12.50 -3.02
CA THR A 368 -19.51 13.02 -1.86
C THR A 368 -18.84 12.59 -0.56
N PHE A 369 -18.94 13.44 0.46
CA PHE A 369 -18.43 13.16 1.80
C PHE A 369 -19.31 13.83 2.84
N TYR A 370 -19.62 13.12 3.93
CA TYR A 370 -20.37 13.69 5.04
C TYR A 370 -19.41 14.01 6.19
N VAL A 371 -19.47 15.24 6.67
CA VAL A 371 -18.74 15.70 7.85
C VAL A 371 -19.72 15.69 9.01
N SER A 372 -19.42 14.90 10.04
CA SER A 372 -20.21 14.81 11.27
C SER A 372 -19.49 15.50 12.41
N ASP A 373 -20.24 16.28 13.19
CA ASP A 373 -19.83 16.87 14.47
C ASP A 373 -18.43 17.49 14.48
N LEU A 374 -18.07 18.21 13.41
CA LEU A 374 -16.78 18.89 13.33
C LEU A 374 -16.76 20.06 14.30
N GLU A 375 -15.85 20.01 15.26
CA GLU A 375 -15.68 21.05 16.27
C GLU A 375 -15.10 22.35 15.68
N VAL A 376 -15.75 23.46 16.02
CA VAL A 376 -15.40 24.83 15.63
C VAL A 376 -15.22 25.69 16.88
N LEU A 377 -13.97 26.03 17.16
CA LEU A 377 -13.59 26.87 18.30
C LEU A 377 -14.07 28.32 18.13
N PRO A 378 -14.31 29.05 19.23
CA PRO A 378 -14.60 30.47 19.19
C PRO A 378 -13.52 31.26 18.42
N GLY A 379 -13.96 32.24 17.61
CA GLY A 379 -13.06 33.11 16.84
C GLY A 379 -12.77 32.65 15.40
N ILE A 380 -13.17 31.43 15.02
CA ILE A 380 -13.12 30.98 13.62
C ILE A 380 -14.29 31.60 12.84
N SER A 381 -13.98 32.42 11.84
CA SER A 381 -14.99 33.10 11.00
C SER A 381 -15.42 32.31 9.76
N SER A 382 -14.58 31.39 9.29
CA SER A 382 -14.87 30.55 8.13
C SER A 382 -14.10 29.23 8.17
N LEU A 383 -14.66 28.23 7.50
CA LEU A 383 -14.04 26.91 7.29
C LEU A 383 -13.92 26.68 5.78
N ALA A 384 -12.72 26.35 5.29
CA ALA A 384 -12.54 25.94 3.90
C ALA A 384 -12.39 24.41 3.84
N PHE A 385 -13.40 23.74 3.29
CA PHE A 385 -13.37 22.30 3.05
C PHE A 385 -12.74 22.01 1.70
N VAL A 386 -11.66 21.24 1.69
CA VAL A 386 -10.80 21.02 0.53
C VAL A 386 -10.93 19.58 0.07
N VAL A 387 -11.12 19.40 -1.24
CA VAL A 387 -11.20 18.09 -1.89
C VAL A 387 -9.92 17.88 -2.69
N GLN A 388 -8.96 17.16 -2.12
CA GLN A 388 -7.74 16.80 -2.84
C GLN A 388 -8.00 15.59 -3.72
N VAL A 389 -7.88 15.79 -5.03
CA VAL A 389 -8.12 14.76 -6.05
C VAL A 389 -6.90 13.83 -6.16
N CYS A 390 -7.15 12.51 -6.22
CA CYS A 390 -6.12 11.47 -6.37
C CYS A 390 -6.40 10.58 -7.59
N SER A 391 -5.36 10.31 -8.37
CA SER A 391 -5.41 9.42 -9.53
C SER A 391 -5.36 7.93 -9.14
N SER A 392 -5.81 7.09 -10.07
CA SER A 392 -5.67 5.63 -10.06
C SER A 392 -4.22 5.12 -9.93
N ASP A 393 -3.21 5.92 -10.27
CA ASP A 393 -1.79 5.55 -10.14
C ASP A 393 -1.18 5.86 -8.77
N GLY A 394 -1.98 6.42 -7.85
CA GLY A 394 -1.60 6.82 -6.50
C GLY A 394 -1.14 8.27 -6.36
N THR A 395 -0.99 9.01 -7.45
CA THR A 395 -0.61 10.43 -7.40
C THR A 395 -1.76 11.29 -6.90
N SER A 396 -1.42 12.41 -6.25
CA SER A 396 -2.41 13.33 -5.69
C SER A 396 -2.12 14.76 -6.14
N GLN A 397 -3.17 15.53 -6.39
CA GLN A 397 -3.06 16.97 -6.62
C GLN A 397 -2.43 17.65 -5.40
N LYS A 398 -1.68 18.75 -5.61
CA LYS A 398 -1.19 19.56 -4.49
C LYS A 398 -2.39 20.19 -3.75
N LEU A 399 -2.31 20.22 -2.41
CA LEU A 399 -3.45 20.61 -1.57
C LEU A 399 -3.82 22.10 -1.67
N ASP A 400 -2.85 22.95 -2.00
CA ASP A 400 -3.00 24.40 -2.18
C ASP A 400 -3.82 24.75 -3.44
N VAL A 401 -3.69 23.96 -4.50
CA VAL A 401 -4.43 24.15 -5.76
C VAL A 401 -5.68 23.25 -5.88
N SER A 402 -6.04 22.54 -4.82
CA SER A 402 -7.19 21.65 -4.78
C SER A 402 -8.51 22.43 -4.65
N PRO A 403 -9.61 21.94 -5.27
CA PRO A 403 -10.92 22.57 -5.18
C PRO A 403 -11.43 22.60 -3.73
N SER A 404 -12.21 23.63 -3.38
CA SER A 404 -12.70 23.82 -2.02
C SER A 404 -14.02 24.57 -1.94
N TYR A 405 -14.76 24.35 -0.86
CA TYR A 405 -15.97 25.09 -0.48
C TYR A 405 -15.73 25.85 0.83
N THR A 406 -16.05 27.14 0.86
CA THR A 406 -15.91 27.97 2.06
C THR A 406 -17.25 28.15 2.76
N LEU A 407 -17.36 27.64 3.98
CA LEU A 407 -18.48 27.86 4.87
C LEU A 407 -18.21 29.04 5.80
N VAL A 408 -19.08 30.05 5.78
CA VAL A 408 -19.02 31.17 6.73
C VAL A 408 -19.65 30.74 8.06
N VAL A 409 -18.91 30.89 9.15
CA VAL A 409 -19.41 30.61 10.50
C VAL A 409 -20.27 31.79 10.93
N LYS A 410 -21.57 31.56 11.09
CA LYS A 410 -22.47 32.58 11.65
C LYS A 410 -22.17 32.74 13.13
N GLY A 411 -22.00 34.00 13.57
CA GLY A 411 -21.73 34.41 14.95
C GLY A 411 -22.67 33.79 15.97
#